data_AF-A0A940M809-F1
#
_entry.id   AF-A0A940M809-F1
#
_cell.length_a   1.000
_cell.length_b   1.000
_cell.length_c   1.000
_cell.angle_alpha   90.00
_cell.angle_beta   90.00
_cell.angle_gamma   90.00
#
_symmetry.space_group_name_H-M   'P 1'
#
loop_
_entity.id
_entity.type
_entity.pdbx_description
1 polymer ?
#
loop_
_entity_poly.entity_id
_entity_poly.type
_entity_poly.pdbx_seq_one_letter_code
_entity_poly.pdbx_strand_id
1 'polypeptide(L)'
;MQRMTKRGMQWLSAVAEDPELCRKYWADDLRRPYALPVGVAFEMVVTDQRLGVEVFDQLERRNMPVGPVMADRGSRQVGFFLPLKARDRFARLVGRETDTPPAYRYLDRGSHVVVPGPIPMADDRYQWLRAPNRRPESSPLRTASLAVMLVASAVLLERADHYGEHCADVQAVNGGPAEVGEQVVGRAE
;
A
#
# COMPACT_ATOMS: atom_id res chain seq x y z
N MET A 1 4.50 -12.82 7.92
CA MET A 1 5.53 -12.19 7.06
C MET A 1 5.51 -12.87 5.70
N GLN A 2 5.39 -12.11 4.61
CA GLN A 2 5.26 -12.66 3.26
C GLN A 2 6.63 -12.91 2.63
N ARG A 3 6.77 -14.02 1.90
CA ARG A 3 7.99 -14.41 1.19
C ARG A 3 7.68 -14.84 -0.23
N MET A 4 8.64 -14.62 -1.13
CA MET A 4 8.52 -15.10 -2.51
C MET A 4 8.61 -16.63 -2.56
N THR A 5 7.90 -17.23 -3.50
CA THR A 5 8.17 -18.63 -3.89
C THR A 5 9.31 -18.66 -4.92
N LYS A 6 9.82 -19.86 -5.22
CA LYS A 6 10.77 -20.06 -6.33
C LYS A 6 10.22 -19.55 -7.67
N ARG A 7 8.92 -19.76 -7.95
CA ARG A 7 8.27 -19.26 -9.18
C ARG A 7 8.10 -17.75 -9.18
N GLY A 8 7.84 -17.14 -8.01
CA GLY A 8 7.81 -15.69 -7.85
C GLY A 8 9.17 -15.05 -8.12
N MET A 9 10.23 -15.63 -7.55
CA MET A 9 11.62 -15.20 -7.76
C MET A 9 12.05 -15.36 -9.23
N GLN A 10 11.72 -16.49 -9.87
CA GLN A 10 11.98 -16.70 -11.30
C GLN A 10 11.27 -15.64 -12.16
N TRP A 11 10.02 -15.33 -11.84
CA TRP A 11 9.28 -14.31 -12.56
C TRP A 11 9.91 -12.92 -12.41
N LEU A 12 10.19 -12.46 -11.19
CA LEU A 12 10.75 -11.12 -10.98
C LEU A 12 12.19 -10.98 -11.48
N SER A 13 13.05 -11.98 -11.28
CA SER A 13 14.41 -11.93 -11.82
C SER A 13 14.44 -11.89 -13.34
N ALA A 14 13.48 -12.53 -14.03
CA ALA A 14 13.34 -12.44 -15.48
C ALA A 14 12.94 -11.03 -15.99
N VAL A 15 12.58 -10.11 -15.09
CA VAL A 15 12.28 -8.71 -15.43
C VAL A 15 13.54 -7.83 -15.34
N ALA A 16 14.57 -8.26 -14.60
CA ALA A 16 15.81 -7.52 -14.46
C ALA A 16 16.53 -7.39 -15.82
N GLU A 17 17.33 -6.33 -15.97
CA GLU A 17 18.19 -6.15 -17.16
C GLU A 17 19.16 -7.32 -17.34
N ASP A 18 19.70 -7.84 -16.22
CA ASP A 18 20.46 -9.09 -16.15
C ASP A 18 19.78 -10.06 -15.16
N PRO A 19 19.00 -11.04 -15.65
CA PRO A 19 18.32 -12.01 -14.80
C PRO A 19 19.25 -12.92 -14.00
N GLU A 20 20.44 -13.25 -14.52
CA GLU A 20 21.39 -14.12 -13.82
C GLU A 20 22.07 -13.38 -12.67
N LEU A 21 22.47 -12.13 -12.90
CA LEU A 21 23.01 -11.27 -11.86
C LEU A 21 21.99 -11.03 -10.75
N CYS A 22 20.72 -10.77 -11.09
CA CYS A 22 19.64 -10.63 -10.11
C CYS A 22 19.49 -11.89 -9.24
N ARG A 23 19.49 -13.08 -9.86
CA ARG A 23 19.43 -14.36 -9.13
C ARG A 23 20.62 -14.57 -8.22
N LYS A 24 21.84 -14.29 -8.71
CA LYS A 24 23.06 -14.40 -7.91
C LYS A 24 23.03 -13.45 -6.71
N TYR A 25 22.63 -12.20 -6.94
CA TYR A 25 22.52 -11.18 -5.88
C TYR A 25 21.56 -11.60 -4.76
N TRP A 26 20.41 -12.20 -5.10
CA TRP A 26 19.49 -12.75 -4.11
C TRP A 26 19.95 -14.07 -3.48
N ALA A 27 20.72 -14.89 -4.19
CA ALA A 27 21.31 -16.11 -3.63
C ALA A 27 22.35 -15.78 -2.54
N ASP A 28 23.10 -14.69 -2.71
CA ASP A 28 24.06 -14.21 -1.72
C ASP A 28 23.37 -13.71 -0.44
N ASP A 29 22.21 -13.07 -0.56
CA ASP A 29 21.40 -12.62 0.58
C ASP A 29 19.92 -12.41 0.19
N LEU A 30 19.06 -13.25 0.76
CA LEU A 30 17.61 -13.29 0.48
C LEU A 30 16.83 -12.09 1.04
N ARG A 31 17.46 -11.22 1.84
CA ARG A 31 16.83 -9.99 2.34
C ARG A 31 17.04 -8.81 1.39
N ARG A 32 18.04 -8.88 0.50
CA ARG A 32 18.46 -7.69 -0.26
C ARG A 32 17.41 -7.23 -1.26
N PRO A 33 17.03 -5.94 -1.23
CA PRO A 33 16.15 -5.37 -2.23
C PRO A 33 16.86 -5.26 -3.59
N TYR A 34 16.08 -5.20 -4.68
CA TYR A 34 16.63 -5.11 -6.03
C TYR A 34 15.83 -4.16 -6.91
N ALA A 35 16.50 -3.35 -7.74
CA ALA A 35 15.84 -2.44 -8.67
C ALA A 35 15.41 -3.19 -9.94
N LEU A 36 14.14 -3.07 -10.32
CA LEU A 36 13.57 -3.69 -11.52
C LEU A 36 12.92 -2.64 -12.41
N PRO A 37 13.03 -2.77 -13.74
CA PRO A 37 12.31 -1.91 -14.67
C PRO A 37 10.81 -2.21 -14.62
N VAL A 38 10.01 -1.15 -14.63
CA VAL A 38 8.55 -1.22 -14.72
C VAL A 38 8.16 -1.08 -16.20
N GLY A 39 7.01 -1.65 -16.58
CA GLY A 39 6.50 -1.66 -17.95
C GLY A 39 7.08 -2.76 -18.85
N VAL A 40 7.92 -3.66 -18.30
CA VAL A 40 8.48 -4.82 -19.03
C VAL A 40 7.62 -6.07 -18.82
N ALA A 41 7.28 -6.40 -17.57
CA ALA A 41 6.44 -7.55 -17.24
C ALA A 41 5.25 -7.19 -16.32
N PHE A 42 5.28 -6.01 -15.71
CA PHE A 42 4.26 -5.46 -14.85
C PHE A 42 4.26 -3.94 -14.92
N GLU A 43 3.14 -3.32 -14.62
CA GLU A 43 3.01 -1.88 -14.32
C GLU A 43 2.70 -1.72 -12.82
N MET A 44 2.72 -0.50 -12.29
CA MET A 44 2.39 -0.27 -10.89
C MET A 44 1.55 0.97 -10.66
N VAL A 45 0.69 0.89 -9.64
CA VAL A 45 0.09 2.06 -8.99
C VAL A 45 0.74 2.22 -7.62
N VAL A 46 1.21 3.42 -7.31
CA VAL A 46 1.84 3.76 -6.04
C VAL A 46 1.00 4.81 -5.34
N THR A 47 0.74 4.59 -4.06
CA THR A 47 -0.05 5.46 -3.17
C THR A 47 0.79 5.82 -1.94
N ASP A 48 0.35 6.82 -1.18
CA ASP A 48 0.87 7.00 0.18
C ASP A 48 0.54 5.76 1.04
N GLN A 49 1.30 5.57 2.11
CA GLN A 49 1.20 4.37 2.93
C GLN A 49 -0.15 4.22 3.61
N ARG A 50 -0.79 5.31 4.04
CA ARG A 50 -2.04 5.22 4.80
C ARG A 50 -3.16 4.74 3.88
N LEU A 51 -3.32 5.38 2.72
CA LEU A 51 -4.28 4.96 1.72
C LEU A 51 -3.97 3.55 1.20
N GLY A 52 -2.71 3.28 0.84
CA GLY A 52 -2.33 2.01 0.25
C GLY A 52 -2.49 0.80 1.18
N VAL A 53 -2.21 0.95 2.48
CA VAL A 53 -2.47 -0.13 3.45
C VAL A 53 -3.97 -0.38 3.58
N GLU A 54 -4.79 0.68 3.63
CA GLU A 54 -6.25 0.54 3.68
C GLU A 54 -6.80 -0.16 2.43
N VAL A 55 -6.37 0.27 1.24
CA VAL A 55 -6.74 -0.36 -0.03
C VAL A 55 -6.38 -1.84 -0.03
N PHE A 56 -5.19 -2.20 0.42
CA PHE A 56 -4.75 -3.59 0.50
C PHE A 56 -5.60 -4.40 1.49
N ASP A 57 -5.86 -3.87 2.68
CA ASP A 57 -6.67 -4.53 3.70
C ASP A 57 -8.12 -4.77 3.21
N GLN A 58 -8.74 -3.77 2.58
CA GLN A 58 -10.10 -3.89 2.03
C GLN A 58 -10.18 -4.93 0.90
N LEU A 59 -9.17 -4.99 0.04
CA LEU A 59 -9.05 -6.02 -1.03
C LEU A 59 -8.92 -7.43 -0.45
N GLU A 60 -8.05 -7.62 0.54
CA GLU A 60 -7.82 -8.94 1.18
C GLU A 60 -9.08 -9.40 1.94
N ARG A 61 -9.68 -8.53 2.78
CA ARG A 61 -10.88 -8.88 3.57
C ARG A 61 -12.07 -9.28 2.70
N ARG A 62 -12.18 -8.73 1.49
CA ARG A 62 -13.26 -9.05 0.53
C ARG A 62 -12.90 -10.16 -0.44
N ASN A 63 -11.72 -10.76 -0.32
CA ASN A 63 -11.21 -11.74 -1.28
C ASN A 63 -11.23 -11.21 -2.73
N MET A 64 -11.02 -9.91 -2.91
CA MET A 64 -10.98 -9.31 -4.23
C MET A 64 -9.65 -9.66 -4.95
N PRO A 65 -9.65 -9.74 -6.29
CA PRO A 65 -8.43 -9.95 -7.05
C PRO A 65 -7.39 -8.87 -6.80
N VAL A 66 -6.29 -9.24 -6.14
CA VAL A 66 -5.12 -8.38 -5.92
C VAL A 66 -3.83 -9.11 -6.32
N GLY A 67 -2.90 -8.36 -6.89
CA GLY A 67 -1.58 -8.86 -7.30
C GLY A 67 -0.57 -8.84 -6.16
N PRO A 68 0.72 -8.98 -6.47
CA PRO A 68 1.77 -8.62 -5.53
C PRO A 68 1.63 -7.18 -5.05
N VAL A 69 1.91 -6.95 -3.77
CA VAL A 69 1.85 -5.63 -3.13
C VAL A 69 3.07 -5.46 -2.24
N MET A 70 3.75 -4.32 -2.36
CA MET A 70 4.92 -3.98 -1.57
C MET A 70 4.73 -2.66 -0.82
N ALA A 71 5.45 -2.49 0.28
CA ALA A 71 5.60 -1.24 0.99
C ALA A 71 7.07 -0.79 0.98
N ASP A 72 7.29 0.51 0.76
CA ASP A 72 8.54 1.19 1.08
C ASP A 72 8.30 2.06 2.32
N ARG A 73 8.81 1.61 3.47
CA ARG A 73 8.66 2.31 4.75
C ARG A 73 9.44 3.61 4.81
N GLY A 74 10.53 3.73 4.04
CA GLY A 74 11.37 4.93 4.02
C GLY A 74 10.69 6.09 3.30
N SER A 75 9.99 5.81 2.19
CA SER A 75 9.21 6.83 1.46
C SER A 75 7.73 6.89 1.89
N ARG A 76 7.30 6.00 2.79
CA ARG A 76 5.91 5.83 3.22
C ARG A 76 4.98 5.64 2.01
N GLN A 77 5.30 4.66 1.18
CA GLN A 77 4.53 4.35 -0.03
C GLN A 77 4.16 2.87 -0.11
N VAL A 78 3.04 2.59 -0.78
CA VAL A 78 2.60 1.23 -1.11
C VAL A 78 2.43 1.12 -2.61
N GLY A 79 3.03 0.07 -3.19
CA GLY A 79 3.02 -0.21 -4.62
C GLY A 79 2.24 -1.48 -4.95
N PHE A 80 1.28 -1.37 -5.86
CA PHE A 80 0.45 -2.46 -6.36
C PHE A 80 0.87 -2.87 -7.75
N PHE A 81 1.17 -4.16 -7.95
CA PHE A 81 1.58 -4.69 -9.25
C PHE A 81 0.34 -4.96 -10.13
N LEU A 82 0.36 -4.40 -11.34
CA LEU A 82 -0.67 -4.55 -12.36
C LEU A 82 -0.13 -5.29 -13.60
N PRO A 83 -1.01 -5.92 -14.40
CA PRO A 83 -0.67 -6.37 -15.74
C PRO A 83 -0.19 -5.20 -16.62
N LEU A 84 0.58 -5.51 -17.66
CA LEU A 84 0.97 -4.52 -18.68
C LEU A 84 -0.26 -3.94 -19.39
N LYS A 85 -0.10 -2.71 -19.90
CA LYS A 85 -1.13 -1.95 -20.62
C LYS A 85 -2.39 -1.71 -19.77
N ALA A 86 -2.21 -1.54 -18.47
CA ALA A 86 -3.31 -1.29 -17.54
C ALA A 86 -3.58 0.20 -17.32
N ARG A 87 -2.65 1.10 -17.68
CA ARG A 87 -2.75 2.56 -17.44
C ARG A 87 -4.09 3.16 -17.85
N ASP A 88 -4.45 3.08 -19.12
CA ASP A 88 -5.67 3.72 -19.64
C ASP A 88 -6.93 3.11 -19.03
N ARG A 89 -6.92 1.79 -18.84
CA ARG A 89 -8.04 1.09 -18.19
C ARG A 89 -8.18 1.53 -16.74
N PHE A 90 -7.08 1.63 -16.01
CA PHE A 90 -7.06 2.03 -14.61
C PHE A 90 -7.58 3.46 -14.45
N ALA A 91 -7.03 4.40 -15.21
CA ALA A 91 -7.47 5.80 -15.21
C ALA A 91 -8.96 5.95 -15.54
N ARG A 92 -9.46 5.23 -16.56
CA ARG A 92 -10.88 5.24 -16.91
C ARG A 92 -11.77 4.66 -15.80
N LEU A 93 -11.32 3.61 -15.11
CA LEU A 93 -12.10 2.99 -14.02
C LEU A 93 -12.14 3.92 -12.82
N VAL A 94 -11.01 4.52 -12.44
CA VAL A 94 -10.97 5.54 -11.38
C VAL A 94 -11.91 6.71 -11.70
N GLY A 95 -11.85 7.24 -12.93
CA GLY A 95 -12.72 8.34 -13.37
C GLY A 95 -14.21 7.98 -13.49
N ARG A 96 -14.59 6.70 -13.41
CA ARG A 96 -16.00 6.28 -13.29
C ARG A 96 -16.50 6.29 -11.86
N GLU A 97 -15.60 6.14 -10.89
CA GLU A 97 -15.93 6.12 -9.46
C GLU A 97 -15.99 7.54 -8.88
N THR A 98 -15.17 8.46 -9.38
CA THR A 98 -15.11 9.84 -8.90
C THR A 98 -14.51 10.81 -9.93
N ASP A 99 -14.98 12.05 -9.94
CA ASP A 99 -14.38 13.17 -10.68
C ASP A 99 -13.16 13.77 -9.95
N THR A 100 -12.99 13.44 -8.66
CA THR A 100 -11.90 13.93 -7.80
C THR A 100 -11.13 12.74 -7.23
N PRO A 101 -10.29 12.08 -8.04
CA PRO A 101 -9.58 10.90 -7.59
C PRO A 101 -8.53 11.22 -6.52
N PRO A 102 -8.29 10.31 -5.56
CA PRO A 102 -7.19 10.48 -4.61
C PRO A 102 -5.85 10.49 -5.35
N ALA A 103 -4.83 11.07 -4.72
CA ALA A 103 -3.49 11.12 -5.30
C ALA A 103 -2.89 9.71 -5.45
N TYR A 104 -2.42 9.39 -6.66
CA TYR A 104 -1.62 8.19 -6.93
C TYR A 104 -0.59 8.48 -8.02
N ARG A 105 0.48 7.67 -8.06
CA ARG A 105 1.45 7.67 -9.17
C ARG A 105 1.30 6.38 -9.96
N TYR A 106 1.30 6.51 -11.28
CA TYR A 106 1.32 5.35 -12.17
C TYR A 106 2.72 5.16 -12.74
N LEU A 107 3.31 3.98 -12.51
CA LEU A 107 4.62 3.58 -13.03
C LEU A 107 4.44 2.56 -14.15
N ASP A 108 5.05 2.84 -15.30
CA ASP A 108 5.08 1.98 -16.48
C ASP A 108 6.45 2.09 -17.16
N ARG A 109 6.50 1.94 -18.48
CA ARG A 109 7.75 1.91 -19.25
C ARG A 109 8.61 3.15 -18.96
N GLY A 110 9.90 2.92 -18.68
CA GLY A 110 10.87 3.96 -18.33
C GLY A 110 10.94 4.26 -16.84
N SER A 111 10.06 3.68 -16.01
CA SER A 111 10.15 3.75 -14.56
C SER A 111 10.92 2.56 -13.98
N HIS A 112 11.45 2.74 -12.77
CA HIS A 112 12.07 1.67 -11.98
C HIS A 112 11.42 1.59 -10.60
N VAL A 113 11.42 0.39 -10.02
CA VAL A 113 10.98 0.15 -8.65
C VAL A 113 12.01 -0.69 -7.91
N VAL A 114 12.27 -0.38 -6.65
CA VAL A 114 13.08 -1.22 -5.77
C VAL A 114 12.15 -2.21 -5.08
N VAL A 115 12.21 -3.48 -5.47
CA VAL A 115 11.37 -4.53 -4.86
C VAL A 115 12.02 -5.10 -3.60
N PRO A 116 11.24 -5.55 -2.62
CA PRO A 116 11.77 -6.29 -1.47
C PRO A 116 12.51 -7.56 -1.90
N GLY A 117 13.47 -7.99 -1.08
CA GLY A 117 14.14 -9.28 -1.26
C GLY A 117 13.18 -10.47 -1.18
N PRO A 118 13.64 -11.68 -1.53
CA PRO A 118 12.83 -12.91 -1.44
C PRO A 118 12.23 -13.20 -0.07
N ILE A 119 12.98 -12.94 1.00
CA ILE A 119 12.61 -13.22 2.38
C ILE A 119 12.95 -11.97 3.21
N PRO A 120 12.16 -10.88 3.10
CA PRO A 120 12.39 -9.68 3.88
C PRO A 120 12.02 -9.93 5.35
N MET A 121 12.64 -9.18 6.25
CA MET A 121 12.34 -9.14 7.69
C MET A 121 11.42 -7.95 8.04
N ALA A 122 10.82 -8.00 9.24
CA ALA A 122 9.82 -7.03 9.69
C ALA A 122 10.37 -5.60 9.92
N ASP A 123 11.68 -5.47 10.08
CA ASP A 123 12.42 -4.22 10.23
C ASP A 123 12.99 -3.68 8.90
N ASP A 124 12.96 -4.49 7.82
CA ASP A 124 13.48 -4.07 6.52
C ASP A 124 12.65 -2.92 5.94
N ARG A 125 13.34 -1.98 5.25
CA ARG A 125 12.69 -0.84 4.60
C ARG A 125 11.64 -1.27 3.56
N TYR A 126 12.00 -2.24 2.73
CA TYR A 126 11.15 -2.75 1.66
C TYR A 126 10.51 -4.05 2.11
N GLN A 127 9.18 -4.12 2.10
CA GLN A 127 8.44 -5.28 2.60
C GLN A 127 7.37 -5.73 1.62
N TRP A 128 7.13 -7.03 1.57
CA TRP A 128 5.96 -7.59 0.89
C TRP A 128 4.74 -7.52 1.81
N LEU A 129 3.72 -6.77 1.40
CA LEU A 129 2.37 -6.90 1.96
C LEU A 129 1.68 -8.15 1.40
N ARG A 130 1.93 -8.43 0.11
CA ARG A 130 1.61 -9.70 -0.56
C ARG A 130 2.74 -10.07 -1.51
N ALA A 131 3.50 -11.11 -1.18
CA ALA A 131 4.65 -11.51 -1.97
C ALA A 131 4.22 -12.23 -3.26
N PRO A 132 5.00 -12.11 -4.34
CA PRO A 132 4.73 -12.85 -5.57
C PRO A 132 4.91 -14.36 -5.38
N ASN A 133 3.89 -15.11 -5.79
CA ASN A 133 3.87 -16.57 -5.74
C ASN A 133 4.19 -17.24 -7.09
N ARG A 134 3.93 -16.55 -8.20
CA ARG A 134 4.21 -16.90 -9.58
C ARG A 134 3.97 -15.65 -10.42
N ARG A 135 4.28 -15.71 -11.72
CA ARG A 135 3.81 -14.69 -12.67
C ARG A 135 2.29 -14.52 -12.53
N PRO A 136 1.77 -13.33 -12.20
CA PRO A 136 0.35 -13.11 -12.10
C PRO A 136 -0.31 -13.34 -13.46
N GLU A 137 -1.42 -14.09 -13.48
CA GLU A 137 -2.26 -14.17 -14.68
C GLU A 137 -2.79 -12.78 -15.01
N SER A 138 -2.91 -12.47 -16.30
CA SER A 138 -3.53 -11.23 -16.74
C SER A 138 -5.03 -11.33 -16.46
N SER A 139 -5.52 -10.52 -15.53
CA SER A 139 -6.95 -10.47 -15.20
C SER A 139 -7.40 -9.01 -15.19
N PRO A 140 -8.38 -8.62 -16.03
CA PRO A 140 -8.93 -7.27 -16.01
C PRO A 140 -9.58 -6.92 -14.66
N LEU A 141 -10.05 -7.94 -13.92
CA LEU A 141 -10.65 -7.77 -12.60
C LEU A 141 -9.64 -7.23 -11.59
N ARG A 142 -8.34 -7.57 -11.70
CA ARG A 142 -7.32 -7.03 -10.79
C ARG A 142 -7.19 -5.51 -10.90
N THR A 143 -7.20 -4.99 -12.12
CA THR A 143 -7.17 -3.55 -12.37
C THR A 143 -8.44 -2.87 -11.87
N ALA A 144 -9.60 -3.51 -12.07
CA ALA A 144 -10.89 -2.98 -11.62
C ALA A 144 -11.03 -2.97 -10.10
N SER A 145 -10.71 -4.07 -9.43
CA SER A 145 -10.72 -4.15 -7.96
C SER A 145 -9.82 -3.10 -7.33
N LEU A 146 -8.62 -2.89 -7.86
CA LEU A 146 -7.73 -1.85 -7.36
C LEU A 146 -8.30 -0.45 -7.57
N ALA A 147 -8.86 -0.14 -8.75
CA ALA A 147 -9.42 1.18 -9.02
C ALA A 147 -10.60 1.51 -8.09
N VAL A 148 -11.54 0.57 -7.94
CA VAL A 148 -12.70 0.73 -7.06
C VAL A 148 -12.27 0.86 -5.61
N MET A 149 -11.39 -0.02 -5.13
CA MET A 149 -10.94 0.04 -3.73
C MET A 149 -10.07 1.24 -3.44
N LEU A 150 -9.30 1.76 -4.41
CA LEU A 150 -8.55 3.00 -4.26
C LEU A 150 -9.48 4.17 -3.89
N VAL A 151 -10.54 4.36 -4.67
CA VAL A 151 -11.50 5.45 -4.45
C VAL A 151 -12.32 5.21 -3.19
N ALA A 152 -12.86 4.00 -3.00
CA ALA A 152 -13.66 3.67 -1.82
C ALA A 152 -12.88 3.84 -0.50
N SER A 153 -11.60 3.44 -0.48
CA SER A 153 -10.75 3.59 0.71
C SER A 153 -10.41 5.05 1.00
N ALA A 154 -10.20 5.87 -0.03
CA ALA A 154 -9.97 7.30 0.16
C ALA A 154 -11.20 7.97 0.79
N VAL A 155 -12.40 7.70 0.27
CA VAL A 155 -13.66 8.20 0.84
C VAL A 155 -13.87 7.72 2.27
N LEU A 156 -13.54 6.46 2.56
CA LEU A 156 -13.62 5.92 3.92
C LEU A 156 -12.69 6.67 4.88
N LEU A 157 -11.43 6.88 4.48
CA LEU A 157 -10.44 7.57 5.31
C LEU A 157 -10.81 9.03 5.55
N GLU A 158 -11.29 9.72 4.52
CA GLU A 158 -11.78 11.11 4.64
C GLU A 158 -12.95 11.20 5.62
N ARG A 159 -13.92 10.30 5.54
CA ARG A 159 -15.04 10.24 6.50
C ARG A 159 -14.57 9.94 7.92
N ALA A 160 -13.59 9.04 8.06
CA ALA A 160 -13.02 8.71 9.37
C ALA A 160 -12.28 9.91 9.98
N ASP A 161 -11.52 10.66 9.17
CA ASP A 161 -10.83 11.88 9.61
C ASP A 161 -11.84 12.95 10.06
N HIS A 162 -12.84 13.22 9.23
CA HIS A 162 -13.89 14.18 9.53
C HIS A 162 -14.63 13.85 10.84
N TYR A 163 -14.97 12.57 11.05
CA TYR A 163 -15.60 12.13 12.29
C TYR A 163 -14.67 12.24 13.51
N GLY A 164 -13.38 11.95 13.33
CA GLY A 164 -12.37 12.11 14.37
C GLY A 164 -12.23 13.56 14.84
N GLU A 165 -12.22 14.51 13.90
CA GLU A 165 -12.23 15.96 14.19
C GLU A 165 -13.48 16.36 14.98
N HIS A 166 -14.67 15.92 14.53
CA HIS A 166 -15.93 16.17 15.23
C HIS A 166 -15.93 15.64 16.67
N CYS A 167 -15.37 14.44 16.89
CA CYS A 167 -15.27 13.87 18.23
C CYS A 167 -14.32 14.67 19.12
N ALA A 168 -13.19 15.11 18.58
CA ALA A 168 -12.22 15.93 19.30
C ALA A 168 -12.83 17.28 19.72
N ASP A 169 -13.60 17.91 18.84
CA ASP A 169 -14.31 19.16 19.13
C ASP A 169 -15.37 18.98 20.23
N VAL A 170 -16.17 17.92 20.17
CA VAL A 170 -17.16 17.60 21.21
C VAL A 170 -16.50 17.34 22.57
N GLN A 171 -15.35 16.65 22.58
CA GLN A 171 -14.59 16.41 23.82
C GLN A 171 -13.98 17.71 24.37
N ALA A 172 -13.50 18.61 23.51
CA ALA A 172 -12.98 19.91 23.94
C ALA A 172 -14.07 20.82 24.53
N VAL A 173 -15.28 20.80 23.96
CA VAL A 173 -16.43 21.56 24.48
C VAL A 173 -16.94 20.99 25.81
N ASN A 174 -16.97 19.66 25.95
CA ASN A 174 -17.45 19.00 27.18
C ASN A 174 -16.36 18.88 28.28
N GLY A 175 -15.11 19.22 27.97
CA GLY A 175 -13.95 19.11 28.88
C GLY A 175 -13.56 20.42 29.60
N GLY A 176 -14.45 21.42 29.69
CA GLY A 176 -14.24 22.64 30.47
C GLY A 176 -13.91 22.36 31.95
N PRO A 177 -13.16 23.24 32.63
CA PRO A 177 -12.28 22.89 33.75
C PRO A 177 -13.07 22.24 34.88
N ALA A 178 -12.55 21.14 35.41
CA ALA A 178 -12.99 20.62 36.69
C ALA A 178 -12.88 21.75 37.73
N GLU A 179 -14.03 22.27 38.17
CA GLU A 179 -14.12 23.09 39.37
C GLU A 179 -13.55 22.25 40.51
N VAL A 180 -12.28 22.46 40.83
CA VAL A 180 -11.71 22.06 42.11
C VAL A 180 -12.35 22.99 43.13
N GLY A 181 -13.53 22.56 43.61
CA GLY A 181 -14.22 23.18 44.72
C GLY A 181 -13.30 23.24 45.92
N GLU A 182 -12.80 24.44 46.16
CA GLU A 182 -12.13 24.86 47.36
C GLU A 182 -13.06 24.63 48.56
N GLN A 183 -12.79 23.60 49.37
CA GLN A 183 -13.41 23.46 50.69
C GLN A 183 -12.44 23.95 51.75
N VAL A 184 -12.59 25.25 52.05
CA VAL A 184 -12.03 25.97 53.17
C VAL A 184 -12.55 25.39 54.50
N VAL A 185 -11.59 25.07 55.38
CA VAL A 185 -11.56 25.23 56.85
C VAL A 185 -12.84 24.96 57.64
N GLY A 186 -12.76 23.95 58.52
CA GLY A 186 -13.54 23.87 59.77
C GLY A 186 -12.66 23.34 60.91
N ARG A 187 -12.34 24.22 61.87
CA ARG A 187 -11.65 23.93 63.14
C ARG A 187 -12.68 23.97 64.28
N ALA A 188 -12.43 23.19 65.33
CA ALA A 188 -13.17 23.05 66.60
C ALA A 188 -14.42 22.15 66.52
N GLU A 189 -14.67 21.20 67.42
CA GLU A 189 -14.29 21.05 68.84
C GLU A 189 -13.81 19.62 69.18
#